data_AF-A0A852IMG5-F1
#
_entry.id   AF-A0A852IMG5-F1
#
_cell.length_a   1.000
_cell.length_b   1.000
_cell.length_c   1.000
_cell.angle_alpha   90.00
_cell.angle_beta   90.00
_cell.angle_gamma   90.00
#
_symmetry.space_group_name_H-M   'P 1'
#
loop_
_entity.id
_entity.type
_entity.pdbx_description
1 polymer ?
#
loop_
_entity_poly.entity_id
_entity_poly.type
_entity_poly.pdbx_seq_one_letter_code
_entity_poly.pdbx_strand_id
1 'polypeptide(L)'
;VAWVTRSGKTELAEPIAIRPTSETVMYPSYAKWVQSHRDLPIKLNQWCSVVRWEFKHPQPFLRTREFLWQEGHTAFATYEEAAEEV
;
A
#
# COMPACT_ATOMS: atom_id res chain seq x y z
N VAL A 1 11.73 -3.89 5.62
CA VAL A 1 10.32 -4.36 5.75
C VAL A 1 10.19 -5.12 7.05
N ALA A 2 9.12 -4.91 7.81
CA ALA A 2 8.87 -5.65 9.05
C ALA A 2 8.17 -6.98 8.72
N TRP A 3 8.73 -8.10 9.18
CA TRP A 3 8.23 -9.45 8.92
C TRP A 3 7.63 -10.05 10.19
N VAL A 4 6.48 -10.70 10.05
CA VAL A 4 5.82 -11.51 11.07
C VAL A 4 6.10 -12.97 10.73
N THR A 5 6.75 -13.70 11.63
CA THR A 5 7.12 -15.11 11.43
C THR A 5 6.41 -16.07 12.38
N ARG A 6 5.74 -15.57 13.43
CA ARG A 6 5.14 -16.40 14.49
C ARG A 6 3.88 -15.76 15.07
N SER A 7 2.96 -16.60 15.54
CA SER A 7 1.79 -16.23 16.34
C SER A 7 1.83 -16.98 17.67
N GLY A 8 2.06 -16.25 18.77
CA GLY A 8 2.30 -16.86 20.08
C GLY A 8 3.55 -17.76 20.07
N LYS A 9 3.37 -19.07 20.25
CA LYS A 9 4.43 -20.09 20.23
C LYS A 9 4.52 -20.86 18.91
N THR A 10 3.64 -20.58 17.95
CA THR A 10 3.55 -21.30 16.67
C THR A 10 4.24 -20.49 15.58
N GLU A 11 5.23 -21.09 14.91
CA GLU A 11 5.83 -20.53 13.70
C GLU A 11 4.83 -20.57 12.54
N LEU A 12 4.80 -19.51 11.73
CA LEU A 12 4.00 -19.47 10.51
C LEU A 12 4.67 -20.32 9.43
N ALA A 13 3.86 -20.97 8.59
CA ALA A 13 4.37 -21.71 7.44
C ALA A 13 5.16 -20.80 6.48
N GLU A 14 4.69 -19.57 6.31
CA GLU A 14 5.33 -18.53 5.51
C GLU A 14 5.34 -17.20 6.28
N PRO A 15 6.47 -16.47 6.29
CA PRO A 15 6.53 -15.12 6.85
C PRO A 15 5.61 -14.15 6.12
N ILE A 16 4.89 -13.31 6.86
CA ILE A 16 4.01 -12.27 6.29
C ILE A 16 4.58 -10.88 6.59
N ALA A 17 4.59 -10.00 5.60
CA ALA A 17 5.06 -8.64 5.76
C ALA A 17 3.98 -7.70 6.30
N ILE A 18 4.36 -6.77 7.19
CA ILE A 18 3.54 -5.59 7.48
C ILE A 18 3.76 -4.59 6.34
N ARG A 19 2.68 -4.02 5.81
CA ARG A 19 2.74 -3.12 4.65
C ARG A 19 3.66 -1.91 4.87
N PRO A 20 4.67 -1.69 4.00
CA PRO A 20 5.39 -0.42 3.94
C PRO A 20 4.69 0.61 3.03
N THR A 21 3.80 0.12 2.17
CA THR A 21 2.92 0.79 1.19
C THR A 21 2.01 -0.30 0.58
N SER A 22 0.90 0.02 -0.10
CA SER A 22 -0.13 -0.97 -0.46
C SER A 22 -0.21 -1.36 -1.95
N GLU A 23 0.71 -0.96 -2.82
CA GLU A 23 0.69 -1.31 -4.26
C GLU A 23 0.57 -2.82 -4.49
N THR A 24 1.40 -3.62 -3.81
CA THR A 24 1.42 -5.08 -3.97
C THR A 24 0.18 -5.77 -3.38
N VAL A 25 -0.56 -5.09 -2.52
CA VAL A 25 -1.84 -5.56 -1.96
C VAL A 25 -3.00 -5.15 -2.88
N MET A 26 -2.98 -3.93 -3.41
CA MET A 26 -4.07 -3.34 -4.18
C MET A 26 -4.07 -3.79 -5.65
N TYR A 27 -2.92 -3.80 -6.32
CA TYR A 27 -2.86 -4.01 -7.77
C TYR A 27 -3.29 -5.40 -8.24
N PRO A 28 -3.09 -6.50 -7.49
CA PRO A 28 -3.71 -7.78 -7.83
C PRO A 28 -5.25 -7.73 -7.84
N SER A 29 -5.86 -6.85 -7.04
CA SER A 29 -7.31 -6.62 -7.06
C SER A 29 -7.73 -5.75 -8.24
N TYR A 30 -6.94 -4.71 -8.57
CA TYR A 30 -7.19 -3.87 -9.74
C TYR A 30 -7.17 -4.71 -11.03
N ALA A 31 -6.19 -5.61 -11.15
CA ALA A 31 -6.09 -6.53 -12.29
C ALA A 31 -7.32 -7.45 -12.44
N LYS A 32 -7.98 -7.81 -11.32
CA LYS A 32 -9.22 -8.58 -11.33
C LYS A 32 -10.44 -7.73 -11.68
N TRP A 33 -10.47 -6.46 -11.26
CA TRP A 33 -11.61 -5.56 -11.46
C TRP A 33 -11.65 -4.94 -12.85
N VAL A 34 -10.50 -4.60 -13.42
CA VAL A 34 -10.44 -3.99 -14.76
C VAL A 34 -10.51 -5.09 -15.82
N GLN A 35 -11.66 -5.20 -16.49
CA GLN A 35 -11.90 -6.14 -17.59
C GLN A 35 -12.24 -5.43 -18.90
N SER A 36 -12.61 -4.15 -18.85
CA SER A 36 -12.99 -3.31 -19.98
C SER A 36 -12.65 -1.84 -19.72
N HIS A 37 -12.63 -1.05 -20.79
CA HIS A 37 -12.50 0.42 -20.71
C HIS A 37 -13.56 1.08 -19.82
N ARG A 38 -14.72 0.44 -19.64
CA ARG A 38 -15.82 0.93 -18.81
C ARG A 38 -15.56 0.80 -17.30
N ASP A 39 -14.59 -0.03 -16.91
CA ASP A 39 -14.22 -0.22 -15.51
C ASP A 39 -13.23 0.86 -15.04
N LEU A 40 -12.77 1.70 -15.97
CA LEU A 40 -11.90 2.84 -15.71
C LEU A 40 -12.72 4.15 -15.77
N PRO A 41 -12.35 5.15 -14.95
CA PRO A 41 -11.22 5.14 -14.02
C PRO A 41 -11.54 4.43 -12.70
N ILE A 42 -10.54 3.78 -12.11
CA ILE A 42 -10.57 3.38 -10.70
C ILE A 42 -9.92 4.49 -9.89
N LYS A 43 -10.60 5.01 -8.87
CA LYS A 43 -10.05 5.99 -7.93
C LYS A 43 -10.36 5.57 -6.50
N LEU A 44 -9.35 5.06 -5.78
CA LEU A 44 -9.52 4.62 -4.39
C LEU A 44 -8.52 5.34 -3.48
N ASN A 45 -8.95 5.60 -2.26
CA ASN A 45 -8.14 6.16 -1.19
C ASN A 45 -8.40 5.40 0.11
N GLN A 46 -7.37 5.17 0.90
CA GLN A 46 -7.50 4.57 2.24
C GLN A 46 -6.76 5.38 3.29
N TRP A 47 -7.38 5.50 4.48
CA TRP A 47 -6.76 6.08 5.67
C TRP A 47 -6.26 4.95 6.57
N CYS A 48 -4.98 4.94 6.90
CA CYS A 48 -4.40 3.87 7.70
C CYS A 48 -3.01 4.19 8.28
N SER A 49 -2.45 3.28 9.09
CA SER A 49 -1.01 3.27 9.37
C SER A 49 -0.25 2.34 8.41
N VAL A 50 1.02 2.70 8.20
CA VAL A 50 2.02 1.86 7.51
C VAL A 50 3.28 1.76 8.35
N VAL A 51 4.08 0.73 8.10
CA VAL A 51 5.32 0.45 8.84
C VAL A 51 6.53 0.43 7.92
N ARG A 52 7.45 1.36 8.14
CA ARG A 52 8.77 1.39 7.52
C ARG A 52 9.82 1.29 8.62
N TRP A 53 10.52 0.16 8.66
CA TRP A 53 11.55 -0.11 9.67
C TRP A 53 12.85 0.66 9.37
N GLU A 54 12.77 1.98 9.42
CA GLU A 54 13.88 2.90 9.15
C GLU A 54 14.98 2.81 10.22
N PHE A 55 16.23 2.92 9.75
CA PHE A 55 17.44 2.90 10.59
C PHE A 55 18.00 4.30 10.87
N LYS A 56 17.53 5.32 10.14
CA LYS A 56 17.92 6.71 10.39
C LYS A 56 17.34 7.21 11.72
N HIS A 57 17.93 8.30 12.24
CA HIS A 57 17.47 8.92 13.48
C HIS A 57 15.96 9.25 13.43
N PRO A 58 15.14 8.68 14.33
CA PRO A 58 13.71 8.94 14.35
C PRO A 58 13.42 10.32 14.96
N GLN A 59 12.44 11.01 14.40
CA GLN A 59 11.94 12.29 14.89
C GLN A 59 10.41 12.23 14.94
N PRO A 60 9.76 12.52 16.08
CA PRO A 60 8.30 12.52 16.17
C PRO A 60 7.67 13.31 15.04
N PHE A 61 6.62 12.75 14.44
CA PHE A 61 5.93 13.24 13.23
C PHE A 61 6.76 13.20 11.93
N LEU A 62 7.99 13.72 11.94
CA LEU A 62 8.80 13.87 10.73
C LEU A 62 9.38 12.56 10.20
N ARG A 63 9.72 11.63 11.09
CA ARG A 63 10.30 10.32 10.75
C ARG A 63 10.06 9.31 11.88
N THR A 64 9.00 8.54 11.76
CA THR A 64 8.66 7.45 12.67
C THR A 64 8.64 6.11 11.93
N ARG A 65 8.76 4.99 12.66
CA ARG A 65 8.70 3.65 12.05
C ARG A 65 7.28 3.23 11.68
N GLU A 66 6.31 3.66 12.47
CA GLU A 66 4.88 3.61 12.14
C GLU A 66 4.36 5.04 12.05
N PHE A 67 3.58 5.33 11.03
CA PHE A 67 2.92 6.62 10.87
C PHE A 67 1.55 6.45 10.22
N LEU A 68 0.63 7.34 10.56
CA LEU A 68 -0.68 7.45 9.93
C LEU A 68 -0.54 8.22 8.62
N TRP A 69 -1.23 7.75 7.59
CA TRP A 69 -1.27 8.41 6.30
C TRP A 69 -2.58 8.12 5.55
N GLN A 70 -2.73 8.79 4.42
CA GLN A 70 -3.63 8.37 3.36
C GLN A 70 -2.78 7.97 2.15
N GLU A 71 -3.24 6.95 1.42
CA GLU A 71 -2.67 6.56 0.14
C GLU A 71 -3.78 6.44 -0.91
N GLY A 72 -3.66 7.25 -1.96
CA GLY A 72 -4.53 7.23 -3.13
C GLY A 72 -3.89 6.40 -4.25
N HIS A 73 -4.68 5.51 -4.85
CA HIS A 73 -4.27 4.72 -6.01
C HIS A 73 -5.34 4.82 -7.08
N THR A 74 -4.95 5.34 -8.24
CA THR A 74 -5.85 5.62 -9.36
C THR A 74 -5.36 4.89 -10.61
N ALA A 75 -6.29 4.49 -11.48
CA ALA A 75 -5.98 3.84 -12.76
C ALA A 75 -6.89 4.44 -13.84
N PHE A 76 -6.29 4.81 -14.97
CA PHE A 76 -6.94 5.54 -16.07
C PHE A 76 -6.80 4.81 -17.39
N ALA A 77 -7.67 5.15 -18.35
CA ALA A 77 -7.59 4.62 -19.70
C ALA A 77 -6.48 5.30 -20.51
N THR A 78 -6.21 6.58 -20.25
CA THR A 78 -5.21 7.37 -20.98
C THR A 78 -4.16 7.95 -20.04
N TYR A 79 -3.01 8.31 -20.63
CA TYR A 79 -1.94 8.98 -19.91
C TYR A 79 -2.33 10.42 -19.55
N GLU A 80 -3.07 11.10 -20.42
CA GLU A 80 -3.49 12.49 -20.23
C GLU A 80 -4.38 12.63 -18.98
N GLU A 81 -5.35 11.72 -18.79
CA GLU A 81 -6.19 11.68 -17.60
C GLU A 81 -5.37 11.40 -16.33
N ALA A 82 -4.42 10.46 -16.41
CA ALA A 82 -3.54 10.15 -15.29
C ALA A 82 -2.63 11.33 -14.93
N ALA A 83 -2.14 12.07 -15.92
CA ALA A 83 -1.28 13.24 -15.72
C ALA A 83 -2.05 14.44 -15.16
N GLU A 84 -3.35 14.57 -15.46
CA GLU A 84 -4.22 15.58 -14.85
C GLU A 84 -4.48 15.32 -13.35
N GLU A 85 -4.47 14.05 -12.92
CA GLU A 85 -4.70 13.66 -11.51
C GLU A 85 -3.50 13.97 -10.60
N VAL A 86 -2.26 13.99 -11.13
CA VAL A 86 -1.01 14.14 -10.35
C VAL A 86 -0.82 15.58 -9.86
#